data_AF-A0A816WMM5-F1
#
_entry.id   AF-A0A816WMM5-F1
#
_cell.length_a   1.000
_cell.length_b   1.000
_cell.length_c   1.000
_cell.angle_alpha   90.00
_cell.angle_beta   90.00
_cell.angle_gamma   90.00
#
_symmetry.space_group_name_H-M   'P 1'
#
loop_
_entity.id
_entity.type
_entity.pdbx_description
1 polymer ?
#
loop_
_entity_poly.entity_id
_entity_poly.type
_entity_poly.pdbx_seq_one_letter_code
_entity_poly.pdbx_strand_id
1 'polypeptide(L)'
;MNLDYTPDMFNQALIIIERKVLEMGGKELEKLELPTPQRNSGDRLNSTMLRETSYDVKELDAYITANEPLLVPDQRAAYNAISTQIEKKTGGTGKTFVINLLLAKIRHQSKIAIAVASSGIAATLLNGGRTAHLT
;
A
#
# COMPACT_ATOMS: atom_id res chain seq x y z
N MET A 1 45.55 -1.33 17.59
CA MET A 1 44.61 -0.25 17.22
C MET A 1 43.22 -0.76 17.62
N ASN A 2 42.74 -0.41 18.81
CA ASN A 2 41.38 -0.75 19.23
C ASN A 2 40.46 0.21 18.49
N LEU A 3 39.64 -0.30 17.55
CA LEU A 3 38.48 0.46 17.13
C LEU A 3 37.49 0.39 18.29
N ASP A 4 37.38 1.47 19.05
CA ASP A 4 36.33 1.57 20.06
C ASP A 4 34.99 1.67 19.33
N TYR A 5 34.25 0.55 19.30
CA TYR A 5 32.94 0.47 18.68
C TYR A 5 31.94 1.24 19.52
N THR A 6 31.40 2.33 18.98
CA THR A 6 30.31 3.06 19.63
C THR A 6 28.95 2.45 19.26
N PRO A 7 27.94 2.55 20.14
CA PRO A 7 26.57 2.16 19.81
C PRO A 7 26.04 2.84 18.54
N ASP A 8 26.47 4.07 18.26
CA ASP A 8 26.10 4.80 17.04
C ASP A 8 26.68 4.15 15.78
N MET A 9 27.95 3.73 15.82
CA MET A 9 28.57 3.01 14.69
C MET A 9 27.87 1.68 14.42
N PHE A 10 27.48 0.97 15.49
CA PHE A 10 26.70 -0.27 15.37
C PHE A 10 25.33 -0.01 14.75
N ASN A 11 24.62 1.03 15.20
CA ASN A 11 23.33 1.41 14.64
C ASN A 11 23.42 1.80 13.16
N GLN A 12 24.45 2.58 12.77
CA GLN A 12 24.70 2.94 11.37
C GLN A 12 24.98 1.71 10.50
N ALA A 13 25.73 0.74 11.01
CA ALA A 13 25.98 -0.52 10.30
C ALA A 13 24.67 -1.31 10.07
N LEU A 14 23.80 -1.40 11.09
CA LEU A 14 22.48 -2.04 10.95
C LEU A 14 21.60 -1.34 9.90
N ILE A 15 21.61 0.00 9.85
CA ILE A 15 20.89 0.77 8.84
C ILE A 15 21.38 0.42 7.42
N ILE A 16 22.71 0.33 7.24
CA ILE A 16 23.32 0.01 5.94
C ILE A 16 22.99 -1.42 5.52
N ILE A 17 23.12 -2.38 6.44
CA ILE A 17 22.82 -3.80 6.20
C ILE A 17 21.34 -3.96 5.82
N GLU A 18 20.43 -3.40 6.62
CA GLU A 18 19.00 -3.51 6.36
C GLU A 18 18.61 -2.87 5.02
N ARG A 19 19.20 -1.72 4.66
CA ARG A 19 18.98 -1.08 3.35
C ARG A 19 19.36 -2.03 2.21
N LYS A 20 20.51 -2.69 2.30
CA LYS A 20 20.97 -3.65 1.28
C LYS A 20 20.09 -4.88 1.20
N VAL A 21 19.64 -5.42 2.33
CA VAL A 21 18.70 -6.55 2.36
C VAL A 21 17.38 -6.18 1.67
N LEU A 22 16.87 -4.98 1.94
CA LEU A 22 15.63 -4.49 1.34
C LEU A 22 15.78 -4.21 -0.17
N GLU A 23 16.91 -3.66 -0.62
CA GLU A 23 17.22 -3.47 -2.06
C GLU A 23 17.21 -4.80 -2.83
N MET A 24 17.57 -5.91 -2.19
CA MET A 24 17.54 -7.24 -2.79
C MET A 24 16.17 -7.94 -2.69
N GLY A 25 15.12 -7.22 -2.27
CA GLY A 25 13.77 -7.78 -2.08
C GLY A 25 13.61 -8.59 -0.78
N GLY A 26 14.54 -8.47 0.17
CA GLY A 26 14.48 -9.13 1.47
C GLY A 26 13.47 -8.49 2.44
N LYS A 27 13.46 -9.00 3.69
CA LYS A 27 12.59 -8.51 4.77
C LYS A 27 13.38 -7.60 5.73
N GLU A 28 12.65 -6.80 6.50
CA GLU A 28 13.22 -6.01 7.62
C GLU A 28 13.95 -6.93 8.61
N LEU A 29 15.01 -6.42 9.24
CA LEU A 29 15.82 -7.16 10.21
C LEU A 29 14.98 -7.62 11.41
N GLU A 30 14.00 -6.81 11.82
CA GLU A 30 13.01 -7.17 12.85
C GLU A 30 12.28 -8.48 12.51
N LYS A 31 11.91 -8.66 11.23
CA LYS A 31 11.20 -9.87 10.74
C LYS A 31 12.13 -11.08 10.53
N LEU A 32 13.43 -10.86 10.66
CA LEU A 32 14.46 -11.89 10.61
C LEU A 32 15.02 -12.19 12.01
N GLU A 33 14.40 -11.65 13.07
CA GLU A 33 14.84 -11.75 14.46
C GLU A 33 16.27 -11.20 14.69
N LEU A 34 16.67 -10.22 13.86
CA LEU A 34 17.97 -9.55 13.92
C LEU A 34 17.86 -8.19 14.62
N PRO A 35 18.98 -7.64 15.14
CA PRO A 35 18.98 -6.33 15.78
C PRO A 35 18.42 -5.23 14.88
N THR A 36 17.36 -4.57 15.34
CA THR A 36 16.67 -3.54 14.56
C THR A 36 17.39 -2.20 14.68
N PRO A 37 17.68 -1.50 13.58
CA PRO A 37 18.25 -0.16 13.64
C PRO A 37 17.26 0.84 14.23
N GLN A 38 17.74 1.69 15.14
CA GLN A 38 17.01 2.86 15.61
C GLN A 38 17.04 3.94 14.54
N ARG A 39 15.85 4.28 14.02
CA ARG A 39 15.63 5.27 12.96
C ARG A 39 14.69 6.37 13.44
N ASN A 40 14.95 7.60 13.02
CA ASN A 40 13.99 8.68 13.15
C ASN A 40 12.80 8.43 12.22
N SER A 41 11.60 8.89 12.58
CA SER A 41 10.36 8.63 11.81
C SER A 41 10.46 9.04 10.33
N GLY A 42 11.26 10.06 10.00
CA GLY A 42 11.54 10.47 8.62
C GLY A 42 12.34 9.46 7.80
N ASP A 43 13.29 8.75 8.42
CA ASP A 43 14.12 7.74 7.74
C ASP A 43 13.32 6.47 7.41
N ARG A 44 12.33 6.12 8.24
CA ARG A 44 11.41 5.01 7.96
C ARG A 44 10.56 5.31 6.72
N LEU A 45 9.98 6.50 6.65
CA LEU A 45 9.17 6.93 5.50
C LEU A 45 9.99 6.96 4.20
N ASN A 46 11.21 7.47 4.26
CA ASN A 46 12.13 7.47 3.12
C ASN A 46 12.47 6.04 2.66
N SER A 47 12.72 5.12 3.60
CA SER A 47 12.99 3.71 3.25
C SER A 47 11.80 2.98 2.63
N THR A 48 10.57 3.27 3.08
CA THR A 48 9.35 2.73 2.47
C THR A 48 9.10 3.31 1.09
N MET A 49 9.30 4.62 0.88
CA MET A 49 9.20 5.23 -0.46
C MET A 49 10.25 4.66 -1.41
N LEU A 50 11.51 4.58 -0.97
CA LEU A 50 12.59 3.99 -1.77
C LEU A 50 12.25 2.56 -2.20
N ARG A 51 11.68 1.75 -1.30
CA ARG A 51 11.21 0.40 -1.66
C ARG A 51 10.10 0.43 -2.72
N GLU A 52 9.10 1.28 -2.55
CA GLU A 52 7.97 1.39 -3.49
C GLU A 52 8.32 2.09 -4.82
N THR A 53 9.53 2.64 -4.97
CA THR A 53 9.96 3.34 -6.20
C THR A 53 11.28 2.81 -6.78
N SER A 54 11.91 1.80 -6.19
CA SER A 54 13.21 1.26 -6.63
C SER A 54 13.10 0.11 -7.63
N TYR A 55 11.92 -0.11 -8.22
CA TYR A 55 11.75 -1.12 -9.25
C TYR A 55 12.62 -0.83 -10.48
N ASP A 56 13.23 -1.86 -11.06
CA ASP A 56 13.91 -1.73 -12.35
C ASP A 56 12.86 -1.55 -13.45
N VAL A 57 12.69 -0.29 -13.87
CA VAL A 57 11.71 0.09 -14.89
C VAL A 57 11.98 -0.64 -16.21
N LYS A 58 13.22 -0.98 -16.54
CA LYS A 58 13.55 -1.70 -17.78
C LYS A 58 13.15 -3.17 -17.70
N GLU A 59 13.37 -3.79 -16.54
CA GLU A 59 12.93 -5.17 -16.30
C GLU A 59 11.40 -5.26 -16.35
N LEU A 60 10.71 -4.30 -15.74
CA LEU A 60 9.26 -4.20 -15.79
C LEU A 60 8.74 -3.98 -17.22
N ASP A 61 9.37 -3.10 -18.01
CA ASP A 61 8.98 -2.85 -19.41
C ASP A 61 9.14 -4.11 -20.27
N ALA A 62 10.24 -4.84 -20.09
CA ALA A 62 10.47 -6.12 -20.76
C ALA A 62 9.41 -7.16 -20.36
N TYR A 63 9.07 -7.24 -19.08
CA TYR A 63 8.03 -8.14 -18.57
C TYR A 63 6.65 -7.80 -19.13
N ILE A 64 6.26 -6.52 -19.13
CA ILE A 64 4.98 -6.05 -19.68
C ILE A 64 4.90 -6.40 -21.16
N THR A 65 5.93 -6.06 -21.94
CA THR A 65 6.00 -6.33 -23.38
C THR A 65 5.86 -7.84 -23.69
N ALA A 66 6.46 -8.70 -22.87
CA ALA A 66 6.39 -10.14 -23.05
C ALA A 66 5.02 -10.73 -22.66
N ASN A 67 4.34 -10.18 -21.65
CA ASN A 67 3.17 -10.80 -21.05
C ASN A 67 1.83 -10.18 -21.46
N GLU A 68 1.79 -8.89 -21.83
CA GLU A 68 0.55 -8.26 -22.31
C GLU A 68 -0.05 -8.98 -23.52
N PRO A 69 0.71 -9.50 -24.51
CA PRO A 69 0.14 -10.26 -25.62
C PRO A 69 -0.50 -11.60 -25.19
N LEU A 70 -0.09 -12.16 -24.05
CA LEU A 70 -0.56 -13.46 -23.56
C LEU A 70 -1.95 -13.39 -22.90
N LEU A 71 -2.46 -12.18 -22.61
CA LEU A 71 -3.78 -12.00 -22.00
C LEU A 71 -4.89 -12.50 -22.94
N VAL A 72 -5.70 -13.44 -22.43
CA VAL A 72 -6.94 -13.90 -23.08
C VAL A 72 -8.00 -12.78 -23.07
N PRO A 73 -9.05 -12.86 -23.91
CA PRO A 73 -9.98 -11.74 -24.12
C PRO A 73 -10.56 -11.14 -22.84
N ASP A 74 -11.04 -11.98 -21.90
CA ASP A 74 -11.65 -11.50 -20.65
C ASP A 74 -10.62 -10.85 -19.72
N GLN A 75 -9.41 -11.41 -19.65
CA GLN A 75 -8.31 -10.84 -18.86
C GLN A 75 -7.85 -9.51 -19.44
N ARG A 76 -7.77 -9.40 -20.76
CA ARG A 76 -7.41 -8.14 -21.46
C ARG A 76 -8.46 -7.07 -21.23
N ALA A 77 -9.75 -7.44 -21.27
CA ALA A 77 -10.83 -6.51 -20.97
C ALA A 77 -10.74 -5.96 -19.54
N ALA A 78 -10.49 -6.83 -18.56
CA ALA A 78 -10.30 -6.42 -17.17
C ALA A 78 -9.04 -5.55 -16.99
N TYR A 79 -7.92 -5.95 -17.56
CA TYR A 79 -6.65 -5.22 -17.52
C TYR A 79 -6.80 -3.79 -18.06
N ASN A 80 -7.36 -3.63 -19.26
CA ASN A 80 -7.55 -2.33 -19.88
C ASN A 80 -8.50 -1.42 -19.08
N ALA A 81 -9.58 -2.00 -18.54
CA ALA A 81 -10.54 -1.25 -17.73
C ALA A 81 -9.87 -0.69 -16.46
N ILE A 82 -9.04 -1.50 -15.80
CA ILE A 82 -8.31 -1.10 -14.59
C ILE A 82 -7.24 -0.04 -14.94
N SER A 83 -6.40 -0.28 -15.95
CA SER A 83 -5.36 0.67 -16.38
C SER A 83 -5.94 2.04 -16.71
N THR A 84 -7.06 2.06 -17.45
CA THR A 84 -7.78 3.30 -17.78
C THR A 84 -8.26 4.03 -16.53
N GLN A 85 -8.72 3.33 -15.49
CA GLN A 85 -9.19 3.96 -14.26
C GLN A 85 -8.03 4.50 -13.40
N ILE A 86 -6.90 3.80 -13.40
CA ILE A 86 -5.67 4.23 -12.72
C ILE A 86 -5.16 5.54 -13.34
N GLU A 87 -5.07 5.60 -14.67
CA GLU A 87 -4.64 6.81 -15.39
C GLU A 87 -5.57 8.00 -15.15
N LYS A 88 -6.88 7.75 -15.10
CA LYS A 88 -7.87 8.80 -14.84
C LYS A 88 -7.84 9.33 -13.39
N LYS A 89 -7.04 8.75 -12.48
CA LYS A 89 -6.89 9.17 -11.07
C LYS A 89 -8.23 9.48 -10.41
N THR A 90 -9.28 8.67 -10.64
CA THR A 90 -10.67 8.97 -10.23
C THR A 90 -10.95 8.78 -8.73
N GLY A 91 -9.96 9.04 -7.87
CA GLY A 91 -10.03 8.94 -6.41
C GLY A 91 -11.02 9.89 -5.74
N GLY A 92 -11.61 10.83 -6.48
CA GLY A 92 -12.51 11.87 -5.96
C GLY A 92 -13.89 11.92 -6.61
N THR A 93 -14.40 10.86 -7.22
CA THR A 93 -15.68 10.88 -7.98
C THR A 93 -16.94 10.93 -7.12
N GLY A 94 -16.86 11.37 -5.86
CA GLY A 94 -18.03 11.50 -4.98
C GLY A 94 -18.68 10.17 -4.60
N LYS A 95 -17.98 9.03 -4.74
CA LYS A 95 -18.55 7.70 -4.43
C LYS A 95 -19.09 7.64 -2.99
N THR A 96 -18.34 8.19 -2.03
CA THR A 96 -18.77 8.35 -0.64
C THR A 96 -20.07 9.14 -0.51
N PHE A 97 -20.19 10.25 -1.24
CA PHE A 97 -21.39 11.08 -1.24
C PHE A 97 -22.61 10.30 -1.76
N VAL A 98 -22.45 9.58 -2.87
CA VAL A 98 -23.52 8.75 -3.46
C VAL A 98 -23.95 7.62 -2.50
N ILE A 99 -22.98 6.95 -1.87
CA ILE A 99 -23.27 5.87 -0.91
C ILE A 99 -24.03 6.44 0.31
N ASN A 100 -23.59 7.58 0.85
CA ASN A 100 -24.28 8.24 1.97
C ASN A 100 -25.69 8.70 1.60
N LEU A 101 -25.89 9.21 0.38
CA LEU A 101 -27.22 9.58 -0.11
C LEU A 101 -28.14 8.36 -0.23
N LEU A 102 -27.63 7.23 -0.71
CA LEU A 102 -28.40 5.99 -0.81
C LEU A 102 -28.75 5.43 0.57
N LEU A 103 -27.80 5.42 1.51
CA LEU A 103 -28.04 5.04 2.91
C LEU A 103 -29.14 5.90 3.54
N ALA A 104 -29.07 7.22 3.36
CA ALA A 104 -30.08 8.14 3.84
C ALA A 104 -31.46 7.86 3.22
N LYS A 105 -31.52 7.64 1.90
CA LYS A 105 -32.77 7.33 1.20
C LYS A 105 -33.43 6.05 1.70
N ILE A 106 -32.67 4.99 1.93
CA ILE A 106 -33.20 3.71 2.43
C ILE A 106 -33.66 3.84 3.89
N ARG A 107 -32.85 4.49 4.75
CA ARG A 107 -33.21 4.71 6.16
C ARG A 107 -34.42 5.63 6.33
N HIS A 108 -34.57 6.62 5.45
CA HIS A 108 -35.76 7.48 5.41
C HIS A 108 -37.06 6.68 5.10
N GLN A 109 -36.95 5.55 4.40
CA GLN A 109 -38.07 4.62 4.18
C GLN A 109 -38.30 3.65 5.35
N SER A 110 -37.67 3.91 6.51
CA SER A 110 -37.67 3.01 7.68
C SER A 110 -37.15 1.60 7.39
N LYS A 111 -36.36 1.44 6.32
CA LYS A 111 -35.70 0.17 5.98
C LYS A 111 -34.31 0.09 6.62
N ILE A 112 -33.85 -1.13 6.86
CA ILE A 112 -32.53 -1.37 7.44
C ILE A 112 -31.46 -1.22 6.36
N ALA A 113 -30.51 -0.31 6.58
CA ALA A 113 -29.34 -0.12 5.73
C ALA A 113 -28.06 -0.10 6.57
N ILE A 114 -27.19 -1.08 6.32
CA ILE A 114 -25.93 -1.28 7.05
C ILE A 114 -24.79 -0.78 6.18
N ALA A 115 -24.00 0.15 6.72
CA ALA A 115 -22.83 0.70 6.06
C ALA A 115 -21.57 -0.02 6.55
N VAL A 116 -20.87 -0.72 5.64
CA VAL A 116 -19.64 -1.46 5.95
C VAL A 116 -18.52 -1.02 5.01
N ALA A 117 -17.33 -0.79 5.55
CA ALA A 117 -16.13 -0.49 4.78
C ALA A 117 -14.94 -1.39 5.19
N SER A 118 -13.99 -1.60 4.30
CA SER A 118 -12.80 -2.43 4.57
C SER A 118 -11.77 -1.74 5.47
N SER A 119 -11.67 -0.41 5.39
CA SER A 119 -10.74 0.43 6.19
C SER A 119 -11.50 1.28 7.21
N GLY A 120 -10.87 1.53 8.37
CA GLY A 120 -11.40 2.44 9.39
C GLY A 120 -11.65 3.85 8.87
N ILE A 121 -10.73 4.36 8.03
CA ILE A 121 -10.88 5.70 7.42
C ILE A 121 -12.07 5.72 6.44
N ALA A 122 -12.31 4.64 5.71
CA ALA A 122 -13.47 4.55 4.83
C ALA A 122 -14.77 4.37 5.62
N ALA A 123 -14.74 3.68 6.76
CA ALA A 123 -15.91 3.52 7.64
C ALA A 123 -16.35 4.85 8.25
N THR A 124 -15.41 5.70 8.68
CA THR A 124 -15.74 7.03 9.25
C THR A 124 -16.35 7.98 8.22
N LEU A 125 -16.08 7.76 6.92
CA LEU A 125 -16.67 8.52 5.83
C LEU A 125 -18.12 8.11 5.50
N LEU A 126 -18.58 6.95 5.98
CA LEU A 126 -19.95 6.48 5.79
C LEU A 126 -20.83 6.83 7.00
N ASN A 127 -22.03 7.33 6.75
CA ASN A 127 -22.98 7.65 7.81
C ASN A 127 -23.40 6.37 8.56
N GLY A 128 -23.00 6.26 9.83
CA GLY A 128 -23.19 5.03 10.63
C GLY A 128 -22.36 3.85 10.11
N GLY A 129 -21.23 4.13 9.46
CA GLY A 129 -20.29 3.13 8.94
C GLY A 129 -19.56 2.39 10.05
N ARG A 130 -19.29 1.11 9.78
CA ARG A 130 -18.41 0.27 10.59
C ARG A 130 -17.45 -0.49 9.70
N THR A 131 -16.35 -0.96 10.27
CA THR A 131 -15.42 -1.78 9.51
C THR A 131 -15.95 -3.20 9.36
N ALA A 132 -15.61 -3.85 8.24
CA ALA A 132 -16.02 -5.25 7.99
C ALA A 132 -15.40 -6.23 9.00
N HIS A 133 -14.28 -5.86 9.61
CA HIS A 133 -13.49 -6.71 10.50
C HIS A 133 -13.88 -6.60 11.99
N LEU A 134 -14.92 -5.82 12.34
CA LEU A 134 -15.51 -5.92 13.67
C LEU A 134 -16.33 -7.22 13.75
N THR A 135 -15.64 -8.32 14.03
CA THR A 135 -16.21 -9.56 14.58
C THR A 135 -16.31 -9.45 16.09
#